data_AF-A0A658BPM8-F1
#
_entry.id   AF-A0A658BPM8-F1
#
_cell.length_a   1.000
_cell.length_b   1.000
_cell.length_c   1.000
_cell.angle_alpha   90.00
_cell.angle_beta   90.00
_cell.angle_gamma   90.00
#
_symmetry.space_group_name_H-M   'P 1'
#
loop_
_entity.id
_entity.type
_entity.pdbx_description
1 polymer ?
#
loop_
_entity_poly.entity_id
_entity_poly.type
_entity_poly.pdbx_seq_one_letter_code
_entity_poly.pdbx_strand_id
1 'polypeptide(L)'
;MAIRVKSKWHTRGAPKTPFQVATVIASLIFRVAEEKVTHMQQEDFEISSRKQGFAMIAEYLAFLVQYTDRFVYQRVDDEYRSELINIMAKRLAEILEDNQIAFMGPSPDSYQKRFINLLVERLAEYATFDYEDGEPNYPCRRFLGSKILELMPKRDHSWTIDQVVDIEVPNALTLVRRGLDGLFSEESGTL
;
A
#
# COMPACT_ATOMS: atom_id res chain seq x y z
N MET A 1 -46.12 15.94 15.31
CA MET A 1 -45.15 15.75 14.21
C MET A 1 -43.77 15.71 14.85
N ALA A 2 -43.22 14.52 15.08
CA ALA A 2 -42.00 14.35 15.88
C ALA A 2 -40.78 14.26 14.95
N ILE A 3 -39.95 15.29 14.98
CA ILE A 3 -38.64 15.28 14.32
C ILE A 3 -37.70 14.46 15.22
N ARG A 4 -37.30 13.27 14.77
CA ARG A 4 -36.20 12.50 15.38
C ARG A 4 -34.88 13.05 14.87
N VAL A 5 -34.30 13.99 15.61
CA VAL A 5 -32.87 14.34 15.45
C VAL A 5 -32.06 13.20 16.07
N LYS A 6 -31.39 12.38 15.24
CA LYS A 6 -30.32 11.50 15.74
C LYS A 6 -29.06 12.33 15.91
N SER A 7 -28.86 12.89 17.10
CA SER A 7 -27.58 13.44 17.50
C SER A 7 -26.58 12.28 17.63
N LYS A 8 -25.71 12.09 16.63
CA LYS A 8 -24.50 11.31 16.82
C LYS A 8 -23.55 12.15 17.68
N TRP A 9 -23.55 11.85 18.96
CA TRP A 9 -22.59 12.40 19.93
C TRP A 9 -21.19 11.93 19.50
N HIS A 10 -20.33 12.86 19.05
CA HIS A 10 -18.92 12.58 18.82
C HIS A 10 -18.23 12.37 20.18
N THR A 11 -18.09 11.10 20.55
CA THR A 11 -17.32 10.69 21.74
C THR A 11 -15.85 10.60 21.31
N ARG A 12 -14.96 11.37 21.93
CA ARG A 12 -13.52 11.11 21.88
C ARG A 12 -13.30 9.69 22.42
N GLY A 13 -12.75 8.78 21.62
CA GLY A 13 -12.55 7.37 21.98
C GLY A 13 -13.44 6.35 21.27
N ALA A 14 -14.25 6.74 20.27
CA ALA A 14 -14.91 5.74 19.41
C ALA A 14 -13.87 5.00 18.54
N PRO A 15 -13.99 3.67 18.36
CA PRO A 15 -13.11 2.92 17.46
C PRO A 15 -13.13 3.54 16.07
N LYS A 16 -11.95 3.76 15.48
CA LYS A 16 -11.82 4.35 14.14
C LYS A 16 -12.52 3.43 13.13
N THR A 17 -13.33 3.99 12.24
CA THR A 17 -14.05 3.19 11.24
C THR A 17 -13.10 2.65 10.17
N PRO A 18 -13.42 1.53 9.49
CA PRO A 18 -12.61 1.02 8.38
C PRO A 18 -12.34 2.10 7.33
N PHE A 19 -13.33 2.94 7.02
CA PHE A 19 -13.18 4.04 6.08
C PHE A 19 -12.13 5.09 6.50
N GLN A 20 -12.15 5.50 7.78
CA GLN A 20 -11.20 6.47 8.31
C GLN A 20 -9.78 5.90 8.27
N VAL A 21 -9.62 4.67 8.73
CA VAL A 21 -8.32 3.98 8.78
C VAL A 21 -7.79 3.75 7.37
N ALA A 22 -8.60 3.21 6.45
CA ALA A 22 -8.23 2.97 5.06
C ALA A 22 -7.78 4.26 4.34
N THR A 23 -8.46 5.38 4.57
CA THR A 23 -8.10 6.66 3.93
C THR A 23 -6.74 7.17 4.39
N VAL A 24 -6.44 7.04 5.68
CA VAL A 24 -5.13 7.43 6.24
C VAL A 24 -4.03 6.50 5.72
N ILE A 25 -4.25 5.19 5.78
CA ILE A 25 -3.26 4.20 5.32
C ILE A 25 -3.02 4.31 3.81
N ALA A 26 -4.05 4.49 2.98
CA ALA A 26 -3.90 4.68 1.53
C ALA A 26 -2.99 5.87 1.22
N SER A 27 -3.22 7.01 1.90
CA SER A 27 -2.37 8.20 1.75
C SER A 27 -0.92 7.94 2.18
N LEU A 28 -0.72 7.20 3.27
CA LEU A 28 0.61 6.85 3.78
C LEU A 28 1.35 5.94 2.80
N ILE A 29 0.73 4.82 2.42
CA ILE A 29 1.34 3.80 1.56
C ILE A 29 1.65 4.37 0.16
N PHE A 30 0.79 5.24 -0.37
CA PHE A 30 1.07 5.92 -1.64
C PHE A 30 2.35 6.76 -1.56
N ARG A 31 2.50 7.59 -0.52
CA ARG A 31 3.73 8.39 -0.34
C ARG A 31 4.96 7.53 -0.15
N VAL A 32 4.86 6.44 0.61
CA VAL A 32 5.97 5.50 0.80
C VAL A 32 6.36 4.89 -0.56
N ALA A 33 5.40 4.43 -1.36
CA ALA A 33 5.68 3.88 -2.69
C ALA A 33 6.35 4.90 -3.64
N GLU A 34 5.87 6.15 -3.67
CA GLU A 34 6.50 7.23 -4.42
C GLU A 34 7.94 7.50 -3.96
N GLU A 35 8.16 7.52 -2.64
CA GLU A 35 9.49 7.70 -2.06
C GLU A 35 10.42 6.55 -2.45
N LYS A 36 9.96 5.29 -2.48
CA LYS A 36 10.82 4.15 -2.85
C LYS A 36 11.26 4.23 -4.31
N VAL A 37 10.37 4.62 -5.21
CA VAL A 37 10.72 4.85 -6.61
C VAL A 37 11.67 6.04 -6.76
N THR A 38 11.45 7.12 -6.01
CA THR A 38 12.33 8.30 -6.01
C THR A 38 13.71 7.97 -5.47
N HIS A 39 13.80 7.18 -4.40
CA HIS A 39 15.06 6.76 -3.80
C HIS A 39 15.87 5.88 -4.76
N MET A 40 15.24 4.94 -5.46
CA MET A 40 15.93 4.18 -6.52
C MET A 40 16.48 5.08 -7.62
N GLN A 41 15.78 6.17 -8.01
CA GLN A 41 16.33 7.14 -8.97
C GLN A 41 17.55 7.89 -8.41
N GLN A 42 17.58 8.16 -7.10
CA GLN A 42 18.71 8.80 -6.42
C GLN A 42 19.91 7.86 -6.30
N GLU A 43 19.67 6.56 -6.22
CA GLU A 43 20.69 5.50 -6.25
C GLU A 43 21.08 5.09 -7.69
N ASP A 44 20.94 6.00 -8.66
CA ASP A 44 21.36 5.87 -10.06
C ASP A 44 20.68 4.75 -10.89
N PHE A 45 19.55 4.19 -10.42
CA PHE A 45 18.73 3.28 -11.22
C PHE A 45 18.00 4.02 -12.35
N GLU A 46 17.98 3.45 -13.55
CA GLU A 46 17.39 4.05 -14.74
C GLU A 46 15.86 3.83 -14.78
N ILE A 47 15.15 4.84 -14.30
CA ILE A 47 13.69 4.97 -14.42
C ILE A 47 13.39 6.05 -15.46
N SER A 48 13.42 5.66 -16.74
CA SER A 48 13.47 6.56 -17.89
C SER A 48 12.12 7.07 -18.38
N SER A 49 11.00 6.54 -17.84
CA SER A 49 9.67 7.01 -18.21
C SER A 49 8.72 7.11 -17.02
N ARG A 50 7.77 8.06 -17.11
CA ARG A 50 6.69 8.19 -16.13
C ARG A 50 5.86 6.92 -16.03
N LYS A 51 5.63 6.23 -17.16
CA LYS A 51 4.91 4.95 -17.21
C LYS A 51 5.63 3.87 -16.39
N GLN A 52 6.96 3.79 -16.48
CA GLN A 52 7.77 2.85 -15.68
C GLN A 52 7.68 3.19 -14.19
N GLY A 53 7.85 4.46 -13.83
CA GLY A 53 7.71 4.91 -12.43
C GLY A 53 6.35 4.57 -11.83
N PHE A 54 5.25 4.81 -12.54
CA PHE A 54 3.92 4.43 -12.07
C PHE A 54 3.68 2.91 -12.00
N ALA A 55 4.29 2.13 -12.90
CA ALA A 55 4.23 0.67 -12.82
C ALA A 55 4.96 0.17 -11.56
N MET A 56 6.11 0.75 -11.23
CA MET A 56 6.84 0.43 -10.00
C MET A 56 6.04 0.83 -8.75
N ILE A 57 5.44 2.03 -8.74
CA ILE A 57 4.54 2.46 -7.66
C ILE A 57 3.41 1.44 -7.49
N ALA A 58 2.76 0.99 -8.58
CA ALA A 58 1.69 0.01 -8.50
C ALA A 58 2.12 -1.33 -7.86
N GLU A 59 3.32 -1.82 -8.17
CA GLU A 59 3.87 -3.04 -7.54
C GLU A 59 4.15 -2.84 -6.04
N TYR A 60 4.72 -1.70 -5.64
CA TYR A 60 4.89 -1.35 -4.22
C TYR A 60 3.55 -1.23 -3.49
N LEU A 61 2.55 -0.58 -4.10
CA LEU A 61 1.21 -0.47 -3.52
C LEU A 61 0.59 -1.85 -3.27
N ALA A 62 0.69 -2.77 -4.23
CA ALA A 62 0.15 -4.11 -4.06
C ALA A 62 0.81 -4.87 -2.90
N PHE A 63 2.14 -4.79 -2.79
CA PHE A 63 2.89 -5.35 -1.68
C PHE A 63 2.49 -4.75 -0.33
N LEU A 64 2.35 -3.42 -0.25
CA LEU A 64 2.03 -2.72 0.99
C LEU A 64 0.55 -2.89 1.42
N VAL A 65 -0.37 -3.10 0.46
CA VAL A 65 -1.75 -3.50 0.75
C VAL A 65 -1.78 -4.89 1.39
N GLN A 66 -1.04 -5.86 0.82
CA GLN A 66 -0.91 -7.18 1.42
C GLN A 66 -0.31 -7.09 2.81
N TYR A 67 0.79 -6.34 2.98
CA TYR A 67 1.42 -6.18 4.28
C TYR A 67 0.45 -5.61 5.32
N THR A 68 -0.34 -4.61 4.94
CA THR A 68 -1.41 -4.06 5.79
C THR A 68 -2.45 -5.12 6.16
N ASP A 69 -2.90 -5.91 5.17
CA ASP A 69 -3.86 -6.98 5.39
C ASP A 69 -3.35 -8.04 6.37
N ARG A 70 -2.08 -8.42 6.26
CA ARG A 70 -1.41 -9.38 7.15
C ARG A 70 -1.15 -8.78 8.53
N PHE A 71 -0.87 -7.49 8.62
CA PHE A 71 -0.74 -6.78 9.88
C PHE A 71 -2.07 -6.80 10.65
N VAL A 72 -3.19 -6.45 10.02
CA VAL A 72 -4.48 -6.39 10.73
C VAL A 72 -5.13 -7.75 10.95
N TYR A 73 -4.63 -8.80 10.29
CA TYR A 73 -5.10 -10.17 10.48
C TYR A 73 -5.02 -10.56 11.98
N GLN A 74 -6.14 -11.08 12.51
CA GLN A 74 -6.34 -11.41 13.94
C GLN A 74 -6.26 -10.22 14.94
N ARG A 75 -6.02 -8.98 14.48
CA ARG A 75 -6.08 -7.77 15.32
C ARG A 75 -7.44 -7.07 15.26
N VAL A 76 -8.20 -7.33 14.20
CA VAL A 76 -9.58 -6.88 14.00
C VAL A 76 -10.43 -8.06 13.53
N ASP A 77 -11.75 -7.93 13.59
CA ASP A 77 -12.65 -8.96 13.05
C ASP A 77 -12.61 -9.00 11.50
N ASP A 78 -13.08 -10.13 10.94
CA ASP A 78 -13.01 -10.37 9.50
C ASP A 78 -13.86 -9.40 8.66
N GLU A 79 -14.98 -8.89 9.21
CA GLU A 79 -15.83 -7.92 8.53
C GLU A 79 -15.10 -6.57 8.42
N TYR A 80 -14.54 -6.09 9.53
CA TYR A 80 -13.71 -4.89 9.58
C TYR A 80 -12.52 -5.00 8.63
N ARG A 81 -11.78 -6.12 8.68
CA ARG A 81 -10.62 -6.35 7.81
C ARG A 81 -11.03 -6.32 6.33
N SER A 82 -12.07 -7.04 5.95
CA SER A 82 -12.56 -7.07 4.56
C SER A 82 -12.98 -5.68 4.08
N GLU A 83 -13.72 -4.93 4.89
CA GLU A 83 -14.14 -3.57 4.55
C GLU A 83 -12.94 -2.63 4.42
N LEU A 84 -11.98 -2.70 5.36
CA LEU A 84 -10.76 -1.91 5.35
C LEU A 84 -9.97 -2.09 4.06
N ILE A 85 -9.68 -3.34 3.67
CA ILE A 85 -8.89 -3.63 2.48
C ILE A 85 -9.62 -3.20 1.20
N ASN A 86 -10.94 -3.42 1.12
CA ASN A 86 -11.73 -3.01 -0.03
C ASN A 86 -11.78 -1.49 -0.20
N ILE A 87 -11.93 -0.73 0.89
CA ILE A 87 -11.91 0.74 0.83
C ILE A 87 -10.51 1.21 0.46
N MET A 88 -9.46 0.66 1.08
CA MET A 88 -8.08 1.06 0.81
C MET A 88 -7.69 0.82 -0.65
N ALA A 89 -8.06 -0.33 -1.23
CA ALA A 89 -7.85 -0.64 -2.64
C ALA A 89 -8.49 0.40 -3.56
N LYS A 90 -9.75 0.78 -3.31
CA LYS A 90 -10.45 1.82 -4.09
C LYS A 90 -9.78 3.18 -3.96
N ARG A 91 -9.42 3.59 -2.74
CA ARG A 91 -8.75 4.88 -2.47
C ARG A 91 -7.38 4.96 -3.13
N LEU A 92 -6.59 3.90 -3.08
CA LEU A 92 -5.30 3.85 -3.79
C LEU A 92 -5.48 3.91 -5.31
N ALA A 93 -6.51 3.24 -5.83
CA ALA A 93 -6.80 3.28 -7.27
C ALA A 93 -7.22 4.68 -7.74
N GLU A 94 -8.01 5.41 -6.94
CA GLU A 94 -8.36 6.82 -7.19
C GLU A 94 -7.11 7.72 -7.15
N ILE A 95 -6.29 7.62 -6.10
CA ILE A 95 -5.07 8.44 -5.96
C ILE A 95 -4.10 8.19 -7.12
N LEU A 96 -3.90 6.92 -7.49
CA LEU A 96 -3.00 6.56 -8.57
C LEU A 96 -3.53 7.06 -9.93
N GLU A 97 -4.84 6.94 -10.20
CA GLU A 97 -5.46 7.45 -11.42
C GLU A 97 -5.34 8.97 -11.53
N ASP A 98 -5.65 9.71 -10.46
CA ASP A 98 -5.52 11.18 -10.43
C ASP A 98 -4.09 11.62 -10.78
N ASN A 99 -3.08 10.95 -10.19
CA ASN A 99 -1.67 11.22 -10.49
C ASN A 99 -1.33 10.86 -11.95
N GLN A 100 -1.75 9.70 -12.43
CA GLN A 100 -1.49 9.29 -13.81
C GLN A 100 -2.13 10.24 -14.81
N ILE A 101 -3.36 10.70 -14.58
CA ILE A 101 -4.04 11.69 -15.42
C ILE A 101 -3.28 13.01 -15.40
N ALA A 102 -2.86 13.49 -14.22
CA ALA A 102 -2.10 14.74 -14.09
C ALA A 102 -0.78 14.72 -14.87
N PHE A 103 -0.09 13.57 -14.91
CA PHE A 103 1.25 13.46 -15.50
C PHE A 103 1.28 12.86 -16.91
N MET A 104 0.30 12.06 -17.31
CA MET A 104 0.26 11.32 -18.58
C MET A 104 -0.99 11.63 -19.41
N GLY A 105 -1.94 12.39 -18.86
CA GLY A 105 -3.24 12.63 -19.48
C GLY A 105 -4.22 11.46 -19.30
N PRO A 106 -5.49 11.65 -19.69
CA PRO A 106 -6.50 10.61 -19.61
C PRO A 106 -6.13 9.42 -20.52
N SER A 107 -6.48 8.22 -20.08
CA SER A 107 -6.29 7.00 -20.86
C SER A 107 -7.63 6.53 -21.40
N PRO A 108 -7.70 5.99 -22.64
CA PRO A 108 -8.92 5.39 -23.18
C PRO A 108 -9.36 4.16 -22.36
N ASP A 109 -8.43 3.53 -21.67
CA ASP A 109 -8.65 2.44 -20.73
C ASP A 109 -8.51 3.01 -19.29
N SER A 110 -9.43 2.68 -18.38
CA SER A 110 -9.38 3.19 -16.99
C SER A 110 -8.07 2.80 -16.27
N TYR A 111 -7.35 3.80 -15.76
CA TYR A 111 -6.16 3.59 -14.92
C TYR A 111 -6.54 2.83 -13.64
N GLN A 112 -7.66 3.23 -13.03
CA GLN A 112 -8.21 2.56 -11.85
C GLN A 112 -8.42 1.06 -12.09
N LYS A 113 -9.05 0.68 -13.20
CA LYS A 113 -9.31 -0.72 -13.55
C LYS A 113 -8.02 -1.52 -13.75
N ARG A 114 -7.01 -0.94 -14.40
CA ARG A 114 -5.70 -1.60 -14.56
C ARG A 114 -5.05 -1.89 -13.22
N PHE A 115 -5.03 -0.91 -12.32
CA PHE A 115 -4.45 -1.09 -10.99
C PHE A 115 -5.21 -2.11 -10.16
N ILE A 116 -6.55 -2.09 -10.15
CA ILE A 116 -7.35 -3.07 -9.41
C ILE A 116 -7.09 -4.49 -9.92
N ASN A 117 -6.97 -4.69 -11.24
CA ASN A 117 -6.65 -6.00 -11.81
C ASN A 117 -5.26 -6.49 -11.34
N LEU A 118 -4.24 -5.63 -11.40
CA LEU A 118 -2.91 -5.93 -10.89
C LEU A 118 -2.95 -6.27 -9.40
N LEU A 119 -3.68 -5.48 -8.61
CA LEU A 119 -3.80 -5.68 -7.17
C LEU A 119 -4.42 -7.05 -6.86
N VAL A 120 -5.50 -7.43 -7.53
CA VAL A 120 -6.14 -8.74 -7.31
C VAL A 120 -5.19 -9.90 -7.64
N GLU A 121 -4.48 -9.81 -8.77
CA GLU A 121 -3.47 -10.80 -9.16
C GLU A 121 -2.37 -10.92 -8.09
N ARG A 122 -1.81 -9.78 -7.69
CA ARG A 122 -0.72 -9.72 -6.71
C ARG A 122 -1.15 -10.21 -5.33
N LEU A 123 -2.34 -9.85 -4.85
CA LEU A 123 -2.83 -10.32 -3.55
C LEU A 123 -3.01 -11.85 -3.54
N ALA A 124 -3.43 -12.45 -4.66
CA ALA A 124 -3.52 -13.90 -4.78
C ALA A 124 -2.14 -14.56 -4.71
N GLU A 125 -1.13 -14.00 -5.39
CA GLU A 125 0.25 -14.49 -5.33
C GLU A 125 0.86 -14.29 -3.93
N TYR A 126 0.72 -13.09 -3.36
CA TYR A 126 1.30 -12.76 -2.07
C TYR A 126 0.68 -13.55 -0.90
N ALA A 127 -0.57 -13.99 -1.03
CA ALA A 127 -1.23 -14.85 -0.05
C ALA A 127 -0.62 -16.25 0.05
N THR A 128 0.22 -16.66 -0.91
CA THR A 128 0.90 -17.97 -0.90
C THR A 128 2.18 -18.02 -0.07
N PHE A 129 2.69 -16.86 0.38
CA PHE A 129 3.88 -16.78 1.22
C PHE A 129 3.56 -16.79 2.71
N ASP A 130 4.57 -17.11 3.52
CA ASP A 130 4.47 -17.07 4.97
C ASP A 130 4.72 -15.67 5.53
N TYR A 131 4.06 -15.39 6.65
CA TYR A 131 4.18 -14.16 7.42
C TYR A 131 4.32 -14.50 8.90
N GLU A 132 5.26 -13.87 9.59
CA GLU A 132 5.45 -13.99 11.03
C GLU A 132 5.13 -12.65 11.68
N ASP A 133 4.13 -12.60 12.56
CA ASP A 133 3.64 -11.35 13.17
C ASP A 133 3.31 -10.22 12.17
N GLY A 134 2.82 -10.63 10.99
CA GLY A 134 2.50 -9.74 9.87
C GLY A 134 3.70 -9.36 9.01
N GLU A 135 4.94 -9.70 9.39
CA GLU A 135 6.14 -9.46 8.58
C GLU A 135 6.26 -10.49 7.45
N PRO A 136 6.49 -10.06 6.19
CA PRO A 136 6.73 -10.97 5.08
C PRO A 136 8.10 -11.65 5.23
N ASN A 137 8.14 -12.96 4.97
CA ASN A 137 9.40 -13.71 4.89
C ASN A 137 10.26 -13.27 3.69
N TYR A 138 11.52 -13.72 3.63
CA TYR A 138 12.43 -13.35 2.54
C TYR A 138 11.88 -13.67 1.13
N PRO A 139 11.33 -14.88 0.85
CA PRO A 139 10.70 -15.17 -0.44
C PRO A 139 9.63 -14.16 -0.87
N CYS A 140 8.77 -13.69 0.04
CA CYS A 140 7.76 -12.68 -0.23
C CYS A 140 8.40 -11.33 -0.62
N ARG A 141 9.42 -10.88 0.12
CA ARG A 141 10.16 -9.63 -0.19
C ARG A 141 10.87 -9.73 -1.54
N ARG A 142 11.50 -10.88 -1.80
CA ARG A 142 12.17 -11.20 -3.07
C ARG A 142 11.20 -11.23 -4.24
N PHE A 143 9.97 -11.66 -4.02
CA PHE A 143 8.93 -11.65 -5.05
C PHE A 143 8.64 -10.23 -5.54
N LEU A 144 8.47 -9.25 -4.63
CA LEU A 144 8.39 -7.84 -5.04
C LEU A 144 9.63 -7.41 -5.83
N GLY A 145 10.83 -7.77 -5.35
CA GLY A 145 12.09 -7.50 -6.06
C GLY A 145 12.09 -8.04 -7.49
N SER A 146 11.51 -9.21 -7.73
CA SER A 146 11.37 -9.79 -9.07
C SER A 146 10.39 -9.01 -9.97
N LYS A 147 9.27 -8.51 -9.41
CA LYS A 147 8.31 -7.69 -10.15
C LYS A 147 8.88 -6.33 -10.51
N ILE A 148 9.67 -5.73 -9.62
CA ILE A 148 10.41 -4.51 -9.93
C ILE A 148 11.48 -4.79 -11.00
N LEU A 149 12.23 -5.88 -10.89
CA LEU A 149 13.25 -6.28 -11.88
C LEU A 149 12.67 -6.39 -13.31
N GLU A 150 11.46 -6.94 -13.47
CA GLU A 150 10.76 -7.03 -14.76
C GLU A 150 10.53 -5.65 -15.42
N LEU A 151 10.48 -4.58 -14.61
CA LEU A 151 10.30 -3.20 -15.06
C LEU A 151 11.62 -2.47 -15.30
N MET A 152 12.77 -3.06 -14.93
CA MET A 152 14.08 -2.41 -15.03
C MET A 152 14.79 -2.73 -16.35
N PRO A 153 15.60 -1.81 -16.89
CA PRO A 153 16.46 -2.10 -18.03
C PRO A 153 17.58 -3.06 -17.63
N LYS A 154 18.10 -3.81 -18.61
CA LYS A 154 19.13 -4.85 -18.41
C LYS A 154 20.36 -4.38 -17.64
N ARG A 155 20.73 -3.10 -17.76
CA ARG A 155 21.91 -2.53 -17.06
C ARG A 155 21.79 -2.67 -15.54
N ASP A 156 20.59 -2.52 -15.00
CA ASP A 156 20.37 -2.45 -13.55
C ASP A 156 19.91 -3.79 -12.96
N HIS A 157 19.77 -4.84 -13.79
CA HIS A 157 19.26 -6.14 -13.38
C HIS A 157 20.05 -6.79 -12.25
N SER A 158 21.37 -6.59 -12.24
CA SER A 158 22.27 -7.25 -11.26
C SER A 158 22.05 -6.77 -9.82
N TRP A 159 21.57 -5.54 -9.64
CA TRP A 159 21.45 -4.91 -8.32
C TRP A 159 20.01 -4.62 -7.91
N THR A 160 19.06 -4.70 -8.84
CA THR A 160 17.65 -4.34 -8.58
C THR A 160 17.05 -5.13 -7.42
N ILE A 161 17.28 -6.44 -7.40
CA ILE A 161 16.73 -7.29 -6.34
C ILE A 161 17.31 -6.90 -4.99
N ASP A 162 18.64 -6.80 -4.87
CA ASP A 162 19.31 -6.53 -3.61
C ASP A 162 18.91 -5.14 -3.08
N GLN A 163 18.84 -4.15 -3.97
CA GLN A 163 18.31 -2.82 -3.64
C GLN A 163 16.89 -2.91 -3.07
N VAL A 164 15.98 -3.61 -3.75
CA VAL A 164 14.59 -3.70 -3.30
C VAL A 164 14.47 -4.47 -1.99
N VAL A 165 15.14 -5.61 -1.86
CA VAL A 165 14.95 -6.53 -0.72
C VAL A 165 15.69 -6.07 0.52
N ASP A 166 16.88 -5.51 0.38
CA ASP A 166 17.76 -5.18 1.50
C ASP A 166 17.66 -3.70 1.90
N ILE A 167 17.20 -2.82 1.01
CA ILE A 167 17.10 -1.37 1.27
C ILE A 167 15.65 -0.89 1.24
N GLU A 168 14.96 -1.03 0.10
CA GLU A 168 13.64 -0.39 -0.07
C GLU A 168 12.55 -1.03 0.78
N VAL A 169 12.47 -2.37 0.80
CA VAL A 169 11.44 -3.10 1.54
C VAL A 169 11.58 -2.90 3.05
N PRO A 170 12.75 -3.09 3.69
CA PRO A 170 12.88 -2.89 5.14
C PRO A 170 12.51 -1.46 5.56
N ASN A 171 12.90 -0.47 4.75
CA ASN A 171 12.54 0.92 4.98
C ASN A 171 11.02 1.14 4.84
N ALA A 172 10.40 0.66 3.76
CA ALA A 172 8.96 0.80 3.52
C ALA A 172 8.14 0.14 4.64
N LEU A 173 8.48 -1.07 5.04
CA LEU A 173 7.80 -1.81 6.11
C LEU A 173 7.91 -1.06 7.43
N THR A 174 9.06 -0.48 7.74
CA THR A 174 9.26 0.33 8.97
C THR A 174 8.34 1.55 8.98
N LEU A 175 8.25 2.29 7.87
CA LEU A 175 7.42 3.48 7.77
C LEU A 175 5.93 3.15 7.87
N VAL A 176 5.47 2.11 7.16
CA VAL A 176 4.08 1.68 7.17
C VAL A 176 3.71 1.07 8.53
N ARG A 177 4.57 0.24 9.12
CA ARG A 177 4.38 -0.33 10.47
C ARG A 177 4.15 0.76 11.49
N ARG A 178 5.00 1.80 11.52
CA ARG A 178 4.83 2.93 12.44
C ARG A 178 3.47 3.62 12.28
N GLY A 179 3.01 3.80 11.05
CA GLY A 179 1.69 4.37 10.77
C GLY A 179 0.54 3.47 11.23
N LEU A 180 0.66 2.17 11.00
CA LEU A 180 -0.31 1.16 11.45
C LEU A 180 -0.35 1.06 12.97
N ASP A 181 0.80 0.99 13.63
CA ASP A 181 0.92 0.97 15.08
C ASP A 181 0.24 2.21 15.68
N GLY A 182 0.48 3.42 15.17
CA GLY A 182 -0.22 4.62 15.67
C GLY A 182 -1.73 4.64 15.39
N LEU A 183 -2.21 3.85 14.43
CA LEU A 183 -3.65 3.72 14.14
C LEU A 183 -4.35 2.70 15.03
N PHE A 184 -3.65 1.60 15.36
CA PHE A 184 -4.18 0.42 16.06
C PHE A 184 -3.65 0.22 17.48
N SER A 185 -2.67 1.02 17.93
CA SER A 185 -2.28 1.08 19.34
C SER A 185 -3.47 1.57 20.14
N GLU A 186 -3.84 0.85 21.20
CA GLU A 186 -4.69 1.42 22.24
C GLU A 186 -4.00 2.71 22.69
N GLU A 187 -4.66 3.87 22.55
CA GLU A 187 -4.27 5.04 23.32
C GLU A 187 -4.29 4.58 24.78
N SER A 188 -3.10 4.25 25.28
CA SER A 188 -2.90 3.87 26.67
C SER A 188 -3.38 5.05 27.48
N GLY A 189 -4.55 4.87 28.08
CA GLY A 189 -5.06 5.80 29.07
C GLY A 189 -4.01 5.92 30.16
N THR A 190 -3.32 7.05 30.19
CA THR A 190 -2.48 7.53 31.27
C THR A 190 -2.32 9.03 31.05
N LEU A 191 -2.71 9.97 31.91
CA LEU A 191 -3.32 9.97 33.25
C LEU A 191 -4.11 11.29 33.34
#